data_AF-A0A433Q4S6-F1
#
_entry.id   AF-A0A433Q4S6-F1
#
_cell.length_a   1.000
_cell.length_b   1.000
_cell.length_c   1.000
_cell.angle_alpha   90.00
_cell.angle_beta   90.00
_cell.angle_gamma   90.00
#
_symmetry.space_group_name_H-M   'P 1'
#
loop_
_entity.id
_entity.type
_entity.pdbx_description
1 polymer ?
#
loop_
_entity_poly.entity_id
_entity_poly.type
_entity_poly.pdbx_seq_one_letter_code
_entity_poly.pdbx_strand_id
1 'polypeptide(L)'
;MKYLAVLQIWVEALTDRKGWTLCIPLHDGPHSVGVVLDKKVSKVKRKQAGTLWKHYLDCINLSPKLTRMLQPATLNRENFPITATAPR
;
A
#
# COMPACT_ATOMS: atom_id res chain seq x y z
N MET A 1 -25.00 -14.24 18.48
CA MET A 1 -23.59 -13.76 18.53
C MET A 1 -22.88 -14.26 17.29
N LYS A 2 -22.41 -13.36 16.42
CA LYS A 2 -21.62 -13.53 15.17
C LYS A 2 -22.07 -12.31 14.33
N TYR A 3 -21.30 -11.26 14.09
CA TYR A 3 -19.93 -11.19 13.62
C TYR A 3 -19.32 -9.87 14.12
N LEU A 4 -18.40 -9.93 15.06
CA LEU A 4 -17.34 -8.91 15.15
C LEU A 4 -16.19 -9.47 14.32
N ALA A 5 -16.34 -9.45 12.99
CA ALA A 5 -15.18 -9.57 12.12
C ALA A 5 -14.39 -8.28 12.34
N VAL A 6 -13.47 -8.31 13.31
CA VAL A 6 -12.51 -7.23 13.50
C VAL A 6 -11.70 -7.19 12.22
N LEU A 7 -12.02 -6.25 11.33
CA LEU A 7 -11.22 -5.95 10.14
C LEU A 7 -9.89 -5.41 10.65
N GLN A 8 -8.96 -6.32 10.94
CA GLN A 8 -7.65 -5.96 11.45
C GLN A 8 -6.88 -5.32 10.32
N ILE A 9 -6.56 -4.04 10.51
CA ILE A 9 -5.69 -3.30 9.60
C ILE A 9 -4.26 -3.77 9.83
N TRP A 10 -3.58 -4.15 8.75
CA TRP A 10 -2.16 -4.48 8.78
C TRP A 10 -1.33 -3.25 8.43
N VAL A 11 -0.31 -2.97 9.23
CA VAL A 11 0.67 -1.91 9.01
C VAL A 11 2.06 -2.54 9.04
N GLU A 12 2.87 -2.26 8.02
CA GLU A 12 4.27 -2.70 7.99
C GLU A 12 5.18 -1.55 7.60
N ALA A 13 6.20 -1.31 8.41
CA ALA A 13 7.24 -0.35 8.08
C ALA A 13 8.03 -0.83 6.86
N LEU A 14 8.30 0.09 5.92
CA LEU A 14 9.15 -0.22 4.77
C LEU A 14 10.57 -0.56 5.24
N THR A 15 11.23 -1.50 4.56
CA THR A 15 12.60 -1.94 4.90
C THR A 15 13.64 -0.81 4.81
N ASP A 16 13.40 0.22 3.99
CA ASP A 16 14.23 1.41 3.89
C ASP A 16 13.96 2.46 5.00
N ARG A 17 12.99 2.18 5.87
CA ARG A 17 12.53 3.03 6.99
C ARG A 17 12.05 4.42 6.55
N LYS A 18 11.58 4.56 5.31
CA LYS A 18 11.09 5.86 4.79
C LYS A 18 9.57 6.03 4.83
N GLY A 19 8.86 5.04 5.37
CA GLY A 19 7.41 5.05 5.48
C GLY A 19 6.86 3.70 5.89
N TRP A 20 5.60 3.45 5.58
CA TRP A 20 4.92 2.19 5.85
C TRP A 20 3.88 1.86 4.78
N THR A 21 3.53 0.58 4.67
CA THR A 21 2.34 0.13 3.96
C THR A 21 1.17 0.00 4.92
N LEU A 22 -0.02 0.15 4.36
CA LEU A 22 -1.30 -0.06 5.04
C LEU A 22 -2.10 -1.06 4.20
N CYS A 23 -2.62 -2.12 4.81
CA CYS A 23 -3.51 -3.07 4.16
C CYS A 23 -4.80 -3.19 4.97
N ILE A 24 -5.91 -2.81 4.33
CA ILE A 24 -7.25 -2.79 4.90
C ILE A 24 -8.08 -3.83 4.14
N PRO A 25 -8.47 -4.94 4.79
CA PRO A 25 -9.45 -5.85 4.19
C PRO A 25 -10.76 -5.11 3.94
N LEU A 26 -11.31 -5.22 2.73
CA LEU A 26 -12.60 -4.67 2.35
C LEU A 26 -13.68 -5.75 2.49
N HIS A 27 -14.94 -5.36 2.34
CA HIS A 27 -16.04 -6.31 2.19
C HIS A 27 -15.79 -7.19 0.95
N ASP A 28 -16.19 -8.46 1.04
CA ASP A 28 -16.16 -9.44 -0.07
C ASP A 28 -14.77 -9.92 -0.53
N GLY A 29 -13.70 -9.66 0.22
CA GLY A 29 -12.38 -10.27 0.03
C GLY A 29 -11.26 -9.41 -0.61
N PRO A 30 -11.53 -8.34 -1.39
CA PRO A 30 -10.49 -7.40 -1.79
C PRO A 30 -9.81 -6.73 -0.61
N HIS A 31 -8.59 -6.26 -0.82
CA HIS A 31 -7.85 -5.48 0.17
C HIS A 31 -7.47 -4.13 -0.44
N SER A 32 -7.72 -3.04 0.28
CA SER A 32 -7.17 -1.73 -0.03
C SER A 32 -5.75 -1.66 0.50
N VAL A 33 -4.79 -1.40 -0.39
CA VAL A 33 -3.36 -1.38 -0.04
C VAL A 33 -2.76 -0.03 -0.40
N GLY A 34 -2.34 0.71 0.62
CA GLY A 34 -1.72 2.03 0.50
C GLY A 34 -0.26 2.04 0.91
N VAL A 35 0.47 3.03 0.43
CA VAL A 35 1.85 3.34 0.84
C VAL A 35 1.88 4.77 1.36
N VAL A 36 2.37 4.95 2.59
CA VAL A 36 2.55 6.27 3.20
C VAL A 36 4.04 6.58 3.26
N LEU A 37 4.42 7.76 2.76
CA LEU A 37 5.80 8.24 2.67
C LEU A 37 5.87 9.71 3.05
N ASP A 38 7.04 10.16 3.51
CA ASP A 38 7.37 11.58 3.51
C ASP A 38 7.27 12.17 2.08
N LYS A 39 6.75 13.40 1.97
CA LYS A 39 6.51 14.06 0.68
C LYS A 39 7.78 14.25 -0.14
N LYS A 40 8.93 14.55 0.48
CA LYS A 40 10.20 14.72 -0.24
C LYS A 40 10.71 13.37 -0.75
N VAL A 41 10.62 12.33 0.09
CA VAL A 41 11.00 10.97 -0.32
C VAL A 41 10.13 10.46 -1.47
N SER A 42 8.81 10.63 -1.38
CA SER A 42 7.87 10.24 -2.44
C SER A 42 8.21 10.93 -3.77
N LYS A 43 8.50 12.25 -3.76
CA LYS A 43 8.91 12.97 -4.98
C LYS A 43 10.16 12.38 -5.63
N VAL A 44 11.19 12.05 -4.85
CA VAL A 44 12.44 11.47 -5.37
C VAL A 44 12.18 10.08 -5.96
N LYS A 45 11.54 9.19 -5.19
CA LYS A 45 11.23 7.82 -5.64
C LYS A 45 10.32 7.81 -6.87
N ARG A 46 9.31 8.69 -6.92
CA ARG A 46 8.41 8.81 -8.08
C ARG A 46 9.14 9.28 -9.34
N LYS A 47 10.09 10.21 -9.20
CA LYS A 47 10.94 10.65 -10.33
C LYS A 47 11.81 9.50 -10.86
N GLN A 48 12.40 8.70 -9.96
CA GLN A 48 13.24 7.56 -10.31
C GLN A 48 12.46 6.42 -10.98
N ALA A 49 11.24 6.15 -10.51
CA ALA A 49 10.40 5.09 -11.04
C ALA A 49 9.83 5.39 -12.44
N GLY A 50 9.78 6.66 -12.85
CA GLY A 50 9.25 7.10 -14.16
C GLY A 50 7.73 7.03 -14.30
N THR A 51 7.07 6.09 -13.62
CA THR A 51 5.60 5.96 -13.60
C THR A 51 5.09 5.81 -12.16
N LEU A 52 3.85 6.25 -11.92
CA LEU A 52 3.20 6.07 -10.62
C LEU A 52 3.01 4.58 -10.29
N TRP A 53 2.77 3.77 -11.31
CA TRP A 53 2.64 2.32 -11.19
C TRP A 53 3.91 1.68 -10.65
N LYS A 54 5.04 1.93 -11.33
CA LYS A 54 6.33 1.42 -10.88
C LYS A 54 6.69 1.96 -9.50
N HIS A 55 6.41 3.24 -9.22
CA HIS A 55 6.65 3.83 -7.91
C HIS A 55 5.92 3.07 -6.79
N TYR A 56 4.64 2.74 -7.00
CA TYR A 56 3.88 1.97 -6.03
C TYR A 56 4.44 0.57 -5.83
N LEU A 57 4.67 -0.18 -6.90
CA LEU A 57 5.21 -1.54 -6.81
C LEU A 57 6.57 -1.57 -6.13
N ASP A 58 7.45 -0.64 -6.49
CA ASP A 58 8.77 -0.50 -5.86
C ASP A 58 8.63 -0.27 -4.35
N CYS A 59 7.60 0.44 -3.90
CA CYS A 59 7.34 0.64 -2.48
C CYS A 59 6.69 -0.59 -1.81
N ILE A 60 5.76 -1.28 -2.46
CA ILE A 60 5.17 -2.52 -1.93
C ILE A 60 6.23 -3.59 -1.72
N ASN A 61 7.20 -3.70 -2.63
CA ASN A 61 8.32 -4.64 -2.51
C ASN A 61 9.25 -4.35 -1.32
N LEU A 62 9.16 -3.17 -0.71
CA LEU A 62 9.85 -2.85 0.55
C LEU A 62 9.09 -3.35 1.79
N SER A 63 7.99 -4.08 1.62
CA SER A 63 7.10 -4.57 2.69
C SER A 63 6.95 -6.10 2.58
N PRO A 64 8.01 -6.88 2.89
CA PRO A 64 8.07 -8.31 2.56
C PRO A 64 6.99 -9.15 3.23
N LYS A 65 6.54 -8.79 4.45
CA LYS A 65 5.48 -9.55 5.13
C LYS A 65 4.14 -9.32 4.45
N LEU A 66 3.83 -8.09 4.07
CA LEU A 66 2.65 -7.74 3.31
C LEU A 66 2.65 -8.43 1.95
N THR A 67 3.77 -8.38 1.21
CA THR A 67 3.86 -9.06 -0.09
C THR A 67 3.58 -10.57 0.05
N ARG A 68 4.11 -11.21 1.11
CA ARG A 68 3.83 -12.61 1.40
C ARG A 68 2.36 -12.86 1.77
N MET A 69 1.77 -11.98 2.59
CA MET A 69 0.37 -12.08 3.01
C MET A 69 -0.60 -11.94 1.83
N LEU A 70 -0.25 -11.09 0.86
CA LEU A 70 -1.08 -10.86 -0.32
C LEU A 70 -0.95 -11.94 -1.38
N GLN A 71 -0.04 -12.92 -1.28
CA GLN A 71 0.01 -14.00 -2.27
C GLN A 71 -1.18 -14.96 -2.09
N PRO A 72 -1.92 -15.34 -3.16
CA PRO A 72 -1.66 -15.12 -4.60
C PRO A 72 -2.50 -14.00 -5.25
N ALA A 73 -2.90 -12.96 -4.50
CA ALA A 73 -3.79 -11.90 -4.96
C ALA A 73 -3.34 -11.25 -6.27
N THR A 74 -4.33 -10.92 -7.10
CA THR A 74 -4.14 -10.12 -8.30
C THR A 74 -4.44 -8.67 -7.99
N LEU A 75 -3.63 -7.77 -8.56
CA LEU A 75 -3.93 -6.36 -8.45
C LEU A 75 -5.00 -5.95 -9.46
N ASN A 76 -6.10 -5.39 -8.96
CA ASN A 76 -7.09 -4.73 -9.79
C ASN A 76 -6.56 -3.36 -10.28
N ARG A 77 -6.31 -3.24 -11.59
CA ARG A 77 -5.75 -2.03 -12.22
C ARG A 77 -6.78 -0.96 -12.56
N GLU A 78 -8.07 -1.31 -12.59
CA GLU A 78 -9.13 -0.37 -12.95
C GLU A 78 -9.32 0.71 -11.86
N ASN A 79 -8.91 0.41 -10.62
CA ASN A 79 -9.09 1.25 -9.44
C ASN A 79 -7.77 1.87 -8.92
N PHE A 80 -6.76 2.06 -9.78
CA PHE A 80 -5.36 2.27 -9.38
C PHE A 80 -4.75 3.65 -9.76
N PRO A 81 -4.11 4.40 -8.83
CA PRO A 81 -4.58 4.88 -7.53
C PRO A 81 -4.96 6.38 -7.56
N ILE A 82 -5.98 6.75 -6.77
CA ILE A 82 -6.25 8.15 -6.37
C ILE A 82 -5.19 8.54 -5.34
N THR A 83 -4.27 9.44 -5.69
CA THR A 83 -3.32 9.98 -4.71
C THR A 83 -4.08 10.93 -3.78
N ALA A 84 -4.38 10.50 -2.55
CA ALA A 84 -4.93 11.39 -1.53
C ALA A 84 -3.80 12.26 -0.97
N THR A 85 -3.73 13.53 -1.40
CA THR A 85 -2.90 14.52 -0.71
C THR A 85 -3.69 15.06 0.47
N ALA A 86 -3.24 14.81 1.70
CA ALA A 86 -3.78 15.52 2.86
C ALA A 86 -3.42 17.02 2.74
N PRO A 87 -4.39 17.94 2.79
CA PRO A 87 -4.07 19.35 2.98
C PRO A 87 -3.38 19.52 4.33
N ARG A 88 -2.37 20.40 4.37
CA ARG A 88 -1.70 20.80 5.61
C ARG A 88 -2.55 21.82 6.35
#